data_AF-A0A9E4EMD3-F1
#
_entry.id   AF-A0A9E4EMD3-F1
#
_cell.length_a   1.000
_cell.length_b   1.000
_cell.length_c   1.000
_cell.angle_alpha   90.00
_cell.angle_beta   90.00
_cell.angle_gamma   90.00
#
_symmetry.space_group_name_H-M   'P 1'
#
loop_
_entity.id
_entity.type
_entity.pdbx_description
1 polymer ?
#
loop_
_entity_poly.entity_id
_entity_poly.type
_entity_poly.pdbx_seq_one_letter_code
_entity_poly.pdbx_strand_id
1 'polypeptide(L)' 'MKTVNFDQHVREIRPRARRYQLEQRMQRRQRLPRRRPRDAEARRGLIQLALKRRAQWLEDGRLEKIGPRHYRLRLE' A
#
# COMPACT_ATOMS: atom_id res chain seq x y z
N MET A 1 14.86 11.03 13.76
CA MET A 1 14.22 10.19 12.73
C MET A 1 12.71 10.26 12.90
N LYS A 2 11.96 10.72 11.89
CA LYS A 2 10.49 10.76 11.98
C LYS A 2 9.94 9.34 11.86
N THR A 3 9.38 8.82 12.95
CA THR A 3 8.68 7.53 13.01
C THR A 3 7.38 7.66 12.24
N VAL A 4 7.37 7.23 10.97
CA VAL A 4 6.14 7.22 10.16
C VAL A 4 5.32 6.00 10.55
N ASN A 5 4.26 6.22 11.32
CA ASN A 5 3.28 5.19 11.67
C ASN A 5 2.42 4.84 10.45
N PHE A 6 2.43 3.57 10.06
CA PHE A 6 1.72 3.08 8.87
C PHE A 6 0.21 3.36 8.93
N ASP A 7 -0.41 3.18 10.10
CA ASP A 7 -1.85 3.36 10.25
C ASP A 7 -2.23 4.83 10.16
N GLN A 8 -1.37 5.72 10.66
CA GLN A 8 -1.50 7.16 10.49
C GLN A 8 -1.37 7.55 9.00
N HIS A 9 -0.39 6.98 8.29
CA HIS A 9 -0.21 7.21 6.85
C HIS A 9 -1.41 6.74 6.02
N VAL A 10 -1.99 5.58 6.35
CA VAL A 10 -3.20 5.08 5.67
C VAL A 10 -4.43 5.93 5.99
N ARG A 11 -4.57 6.40 7.25
CA ARG A 11 -5.66 7.30 7.65
C ARG A 11 -5.59 8.65 6.95
N GLU A 12 -4.42 9.20 6.71
CA GLU A 12 -4.24 10.45 5.96
C GLU A 12 -4.52 10.28 4.45
N ILE A 13 -4.21 9.11 3.89
CA ILE A 13 -4.39 8.83 2.45
C ILE A 13 -5.82 8.38 2.11
N ARG A 14 -6.52 7.67 3.00
CA ARG A 14 -7.87 7.12 2.74
C ARG A 14 -8.93 8.16 2.37
N PRO A 15 -9.05 9.34 3.03
CA PRO A 15 -10.02 10.37 2.64
C PRO A 15 -9.74 10.91 1.24
N ARG A 16 -8.45 11.07 0.89
CA ARG A 16 -8.02 11.46 -0.46
C ARG A 16 -8.31 10.37 -1.48
N ALA A 17 -8.09 9.10 -1.13
CA ALA A 17 -8.38 7.96 -1.99
C ALA A 17 -9.89 7.79 -2.27
N ARG A 18 -10.76 8.09 -1.30
CA ARG A 18 -12.23 8.05 -1.46
C ARG A 18 -12.74 9.16 -2.38
N ARG A 19 -12.23 10.39 -2.23
CA ARG A 19 -12.50 11.50 -3.18
C ARG A 19 -12.00 11.17 -4.59
N TYR A 20 -10.79 10.60 -4.68
CA TYR A 20 -10.22 10.15 -5.95
C TYR A 20 -11.05 9.04 -6.61
N GLN A 21 -11.62 8.11 -5.85
CA GLN A 21 -12.50 7.07 -6.40
C GLN A 21 -13.82 7.62 -6.96
N LEU A 22 -14.37 8.68 -6.35
CA LEU A 22 -15.56 9.36 -6.85
C LEU A 22 -15.27 10.13 -8.15
N GLU A 23 -14.15 10.85 -8.21
CA GLU A 23 -13.67 11.54 -9.41
C GLU A 23 -13.33 10.56 -10.56
N GLN A 24 -12.73 9.41 -10.24
CA GLN A 24 -12.44 8.34 -11.21
C GLN A 24 -13.70 7.74 -11.85
N ARG A 25 -14.82 7.69 -11.09
CA ARG A 25 -16.10 7.16 -11.61
C ARG A 25 -16.73 8.15 -12.60
N MET A 26 -16.57 9.46 -12.35
CA MET A 26 -17.01 10.55 -13.23
C MET A 26 -16.15 10.64 -14.51
N GLN A 27 -14.85 10.35 -14.43
CA GLN A 27 -13.91 10.45 -15.55
C GLN A 27 -13.89 9.24 -16.51
N ARG A 28 -14.73 8.20 -16.33
CA ARG A 28 -14.77 7.03 -17.25
C ARG A 28 -15.10 7.37 -18.72
N ARG A 29 -15.43 8.62 -19.06
CA ARG A 29 -15.61 9.10 -20.44
C ARG A 29 -14.37 9.78 -21.05
N GLN A 30 -13.30 10.01 -20.30
CA GLN A 30 -12.07 10.63 -20.84
C GLN A 30 -10.83 9.87 -20.35
N ARG A 31 -9.84 9.70 -21.23
CA ARG A 31 -8.54 9.09 -20.91
C ARG A 31 -7.97 9.73 -19.64
N LEU A 32 -7.91 8.94 -18.56
CA LEU A 32 -7.36 9.37 -17.28
C LEU A 32 -5.91 9.85 -17.47
N PRO A 33 -5.53 11.03 -16.93
CA PRO A 33 -4.15 11.46 -16.96
C PRO A 33 -3.30 10.40 -16.26
N ARG A 34 -2.25 9.91 -16.95
CA ARG A 34 -1.28 8.96 -16.38
C ARG A 34 -0.80 9.55 -15.06
N ARG A 35 -1.17 8.91 -13.93
CA ARG A 35 -0.64 9.25 -12.61
C ARG A 35 0.87 9.37 -12.76
N ARG A 36 1.43 10.55 -12.42
CA ARG A 36 2.88 10.83 -12.49
C ARG A 36 3.68 9.62 -12.00
N PRO A 37 4.84 9.32 -12.60
CA PRO A 37 5.73 8.29 -12.06
C PRO A 37 5.93 8.57 -10.56
N ARG A 38 5.74 7.57 -9.70
CA ARG A 38 6.13 7.70 -8.29
C ARG A 38 7.61 8.05 -8.29
N ASP A 39 7.96 9.14 -7.62
CA ASP A 39 9.34 9.51 -7.39
C ASP A 39 10.14 8.27 -6.95
N ALA A 40 11.34 8.10 -7.50
CA ALA A 40 12.14 6.89 -7.32
C ALA A 40 12.42 6.66 -5.83
N GLU A 41 12.59 7.73 -5.06
CA GLU A 41 12.77 7.68 -3.62
C GLU A 41 11.50 7.21 -2.90
N ALA A 42 10.34 7.79 -3.24
CA ALA A 42 9.05 7.36 -2.70
C ALA A 42 8.76 5.88 -3.02
N ARG A 43 9.14 5.40 -4.20
CA ARG A 43 9.02 3.99 -4.58
C ARG A 43 9.93 3.10 -3.71
N ARG A 44 11.18 3.50 -3.47
CA ARG A 44 12.10 2.77 -2.58
C ARG A 44 11.55 2.69 -1.16
N GLY A 45 11.03 3.80 -0.63
CA GLY A 45 10.40 3.84 0.69
C GLY A 45 9.22 2.85 0.82
N LEU A 46 8.32 2.82 -0.18
CA LEU A 46 7.20 1.88 -0.19
C LEU A 46 7.65 0.42 -0.24
N ILE A 47 8.71 0.11 -0.99
CA ILE A 47 9.26 -1.25 -1.05
C ILE A 47 9.81 -1.66 0.32
N GLN A 48 10.60 -0.80 0.97
CA GLN A 48 11.15 -1.10 2.29
C GLN A 48 10.05 -1.29 3.34
N LEU A 49 9.01 -0.46 3.33
CA LEU A 49 7.87 -0.60 4.22
C LEU A 49 7.11 -1.91 3.98
N ALA A 50 6.91 -2.29 2.71
CA ALA A 50 6.26 -3.55 2.38
C ALA A 50 7.07 -4.76 2.86
N LEU A 51 8.40 -4.74 2.71
CA LEU A 51 9.28 -5.80 3.19
C LEU A 51 9.24 -5.92 4.72
N LYS A 52 9.34 -4.79 5.44
CA LYS A 52 9.26 -4.78 6.91
C LYS A 52 7.92 -5.32 7.41
N ARG A 53 6.81 -4.85 6.84
CA ARG A 53 5.47 -5.31 7.20
C ARG A 53 5.30 -6.81 6.96
N ARG A 54 5.85 -7.32 5.85
CA ARG A 54 5.79 -8.74 5.51
C ARG A 54 6.60 -9.59 6.49
N ALA A 55 7.78 -9.13 6.90
CA ALA A 55 8.57 -9.79 7.94
C ALA A 55 7.81 -9.83 9.26
N GLN A 56 7.29 -8.69 9.70
CA GLN A 56 6.48 -8.59 10.91
C GLN A 56 5.26 -9.52 10.88
N TRP A 57 4.54 -9.61 9.75
CA TRP A 57 3.39 -10.51 9.67
C TRP A 57 3.75 -12.00 9.67
N LEU A 58 4.96 -12.35 9.21
CA LEU A 58 5.47 -13.72 9.35
C LEU A 58 5.78 -14.02 10.82
N GLU A 59 6.37 -13.06 11.55
CA GLU A 59 6.66 -13.18 12.99
C GLU A 59 5.36 -13.25 13.82
N ASP A 60 4.37 -12.40 13.51
CA ASP A 60 3.08 -12.36 14.19
C ASP A 60 2.16 -13.54 13.83
N GLY A 61 2.57 -14.46 12.93
CA GLY A 61 1.76 -15.59 12.45
C GLY A 61 0.58 -15.20 11.53
N ARG A 62 0.40 -13.91 11.24
CA ARG A 62 -0.65 -13.37 10.35
C ARG A 62 -0.41 -13.71 8.87
N LEU A 63 0.82 -14.05 8.53
CA LEU A 63 1.22 -14.48 7.20
C LEU A 63 1.96 -15.82 7.31
N GLU A 64 1.57 -16.77 6.49
CA GLU A 64 2.17 -18.10 6.41
C GLU A 64 2.84 -18.26 5.03
N LYS A 65 4.08 -18.77 5.01
CA LYS A 65 4.81 -19.02 3.77
C LYS A 65 4.54 -20.46 3.29
N ILE A 66 3.81 -20.61 2.19
CA ILE A 66 3.46 -21.91 1.60
C ILE A 66 4.47 -22.32 0.51
N GLY A 67 5.23 -21.36 -0.03
CA GLY A 67 6.24 -21.65 -1.04
C GLY A 67 7.20 -20.47 -1.27
N PRO A 68 8.10 -20.57 -2.26
CA PRO A 68 9.13 -19.55 -2.49
C PRO A 68 8.56 -18.14 -2.67
N ARG A 69 7.42 -18.03 -3.37
CA ARG A 69 6.70 -16.77 -3.63
C ARG A 69 5.23 -16.81 -3.21
N HIS A 70 4.81 -17.87 -2.52
CA HIS A 70 3.42 -18.09 -2.12
C HIS A 70 3.26 -17.84 -0.63
N TYR A 71 2.30 -16.99 -0.29
CA TYR A 71 1.97 -16.61 1.08
C TYR A 71 0.46 -16.73 1.26
N ARG A 72 0.03 -17.20 2.43
CA ARG A 72 -1.36 -17.21 2.85
C ARG A 72 -1.52 -16.26 4.02
N LEU A 73 -2.49 -15.37 3.90
CA LEU A 73 -2.89 -14.51 5.00
C LEU A 73 -3.78 -15.33 5.93
N ARG A 74 -3.43 -15.34 7.22
CA ARG A 74 -4.32 -15.85 8.27
C ARG A 74 -5.03 -14.65 8.89
N LEU A 75 -6.31 -14.52 8.56
CA LEU A 75 -7.22 -13.57 9.17
C LEU A 75 -7.86 -14.30 10.35
N GLU A 76 -7.19 -14.26 11.50
CA GLU A 76 -7.82 -14.54 12.79
C GLU A 76 -8.48 -13.26 13.31
#